data_AF-A0A938L2T7-F1
#
_entry.id   AF-A0A938L2T7-F1
#
_cell.length_a   1.000
_cell.length_b   1.000
_cell.length_c   1.000
_cell.angle_alpha   90.00
_cell.angle_beta   90.00
_cell.angle_gamma   90.00
#
_symmetry.space_group_name_H-M   'P 1'
#
loop_
_entity.id
_entity.type
_entity.pdbx_description
1 polymer ?
#
loop_
_entity_poly.entity_id
_entity_poly.type
_entity_poly.pdbx_seq_one_letter_code
_entity_poly.pdbx_strand_id
1 'polypeptide(L)'
;MRAYLLKRVLLMVPTLVGITFLTYALVRLAPGDPVEAMIRTQAGDINPKVFAKEADAIRERLGLKNYNLWGADPERIDPAEKVLNVFYGYGRWMWRMVRHGDFGESMKYKTSEGGKDPPALFWERIGITLPLNVIAEIFIFAIALPVGLASARHHGRFLDRFSTVALL
;
A
#
# COMPACT_ATOMS: atom_id res chain seq x y z
N MET A 1 -12.86 -19.79 24.47
CA MET A 1 -11.78 -19.68 23.45
C MET A 1 -12.28 -19.51 22.02
N ARG A 2 -13.11 -20.42 21.45
CA ARG A 2 -13.58 -20.32 20.04
C ARG A 2 -14.35 -19.03 19.72
N ALA A 3 -15.30 -18.63 20.58
CA ALA A 3 -16.04 -17.36 20.41
C ALA A 3 -15.13 -16.11 20.49
N TYR A 4 -14.06 -16.18 21.29
CA TYR A 4 -13.08 -15.11 21.39
C TYR A 4 -12.20 -15.01 20.13
N LEU A 5 -11.74 -16.15 19.59
CA LEU A 5 -11.01 -16.20 18.33
C LEU A 5 -11.86 -15.68 17.16
N LEU A 6 -13.13 -16.11 17.07
CA LEU A 6 -14.08 -15.62 16.07
C LEU A 6 -14.31 -14.11 16.20
N LYS A 7 -14.53 -13.59 17.41
CA LYS A 7 -14.67 -12.16 17.65
C LYS A 7 -13.42 -11.39 17.18
N ARG A 8 -12.23 -11.93 17.44
CA ARG A 8 -10.97 -11.29 17.05
C ARG A 8 -10.77 -11.27 15.54
N VAL A 9 -11.06 -12.38 14.85
CA VAL A 9 -11.00 -12.46 13.38
C VAL A 9 -12.06 -11.55 12.75
N LEU A 10 -13.27 -11.53 13.29
CA LEU A 10 -14.34 -10.66 12.79
C LEU A 10 -13.99 -9.18 12.96
N LEU A 11 -13.30 -8.80 14.04
CA LEU A 11 -12.82 -7.44 14.27
C LEU A 11 -11.63 -7.05 13.38
N MET A 12 -10.91 -8.02 12.78
CA MET A 12 -9.86 -7.71 11.79
C MET A 12 -10.44 -7.25 10.45
N VAL A 13 -11.62 -7.72 10.07
CA VAL A 13 -12.26 -7.32 8.81
C VAL A 13 -12.52 -5.81 8.75
N PRO A 14 -13.18 -5.15 9.73
CA PRO A 14 -13.43 -3.72 9.69
C PRO A 14 -12.14 -2.90 9.79
N THR A 15 -11.11 -3.37 10.50
CA THR A 15 -9.82 -2.64 10.55
C THR A 15 -9.10 -2.70 9.22
N LEU A 16 -9.10 -3.86 8.55
CA LEU A 16 -8.52 -4.01 7.21
C LEU A 16 -9.27 -3.17 6.17
N VAL A 17 -10.61 -3.18 6.21
CA VAL A 17 -11.43 -2.32 5.34
C VAL A 17 -11.12 -0.85 5.61
N GLY A 18 -11.05 -0.44 6.88
CA GLY A 18 -10.71 0.93 7.27
C GLY A 18 -9.34 1.37 6.73
N ILE A 19 -8.29 0.57 6.95
CA ILE A 19 -6.93 0.89 6.50
C ILE A 19 -6.85 0.92 4.97
N THR A 20 -7.42 -0.08 4.28
CA THR A 20 -7.40 -0.12 2.81
C THR A 20 -8.18 1.03 2.19
N PHE A 21 -9.32 1.43 2.78
CA PHE A 21 -10.06 2.61 2.36
C PHE A 21 -9.24 3.88 2.54
N LEU A 22 -8.61 4.06 3.70
CA LEU A 22 -7.74 5.21 3.97
C LEU A 22 -6.59 5.28 2.96
N THR A 23 -5.88 4.18 2.72
CA THR A 23 -4.81 4.14 1.72
C THR A 23 -5.33 4.44 0.31
N TYR A 24 -6.47 3.87 -0.08
CA TYR A 24 -7.09 4.11 -1.37
C TYR A 24 -7.49 5.58 -1.56
N ALA A 25 -8.11 6.19 -0.53
CA ALA A 25 -8.50 7.58 -0.52
C ALA A 25 -7.28 8.50 -0.59
N LEU A 26 -6.24 8.23 0.21
CA LEU A 26 -5.01 9.03 0.21
C LEU A 26 -4.35 9.06 -1.16
N VAL A 27 -4.23 7.91 -1.84
CA VAL A 27 -3.63 7.84 -3.19
C VAL A 27 -4.47 8.62 -4.22
N ARG A 28 -5.79 8.70 -4.06
CA ARG A 28 -6.70 9.38 -5.00
C ARG A 28 -7.00 10.83 -4.66
N LEU A 29 -6.72 11.24 -3.43
CA LEU A 29 -6.82 12.63 -2.97
C LEU A 29 -5.49 13.36 -3.09
N ALA A 30 -4.37 12.65 -3.16
CA ALA A 30 -3.07 13.21 -3.49
C ALA A 30 -3.19 14.07 -4.77
N PRO A 31 -2.48 15.20 -4.89
CA PRO A 31 -2.41 15.95 -6.14
C PRO A 31 -1.42 15.29 -7.12
N GLY A 32 -1.86 15.02 -8.35
CA GLY A 32 -1.03 14.47 -9.43
C GLY A 32 -1.58 13.17 -10.01
N ASP A 33 -1.82 13.15 -11.32
CA ASP A 33 -2.28 11.95 -12.01
C ASP A 33 -1.08 11.03 -12.37
N PRO A 34 -1.06 9.75 -11.96
CA PRO A 34 -0.01 8.81 -12.34
C PRO A 34 0.11 8.58 -13.86
N VAL A 35 -1.00 8.73 -14.61
CA VAL A 35 -0.95 8.71 -16.09
C VAL A 35 -0.22 9.95 -16.60
N GLU A 36 -0.44 11.09 -15.95
CA GLU A 36 0.26 12.34 -16.27
C GLU A 36 1.77 12.23 -15.96
N ALA A 37 2.13 11.65 -14.82
CA ALA A 37 3.54 11.40 -14.49
C ALA A 37 4.24 10.48 -15.53
N MET A 38 3.53 9.49 -16.06
CA MET A 38 4.08 8.58 -17.09
C MET A 38 4.28 9.27 -18.44
N ILE A 39 3.31 10.05 -18.89
CA ILE A 39 3.40 10.79 -20.15
C ILE A 39 4.48 11.86 -20.06
N ARG A 40 4.60 12.57 -18.92
CA ARG A 40 5.70 13.52 -18.67
C ARG A 40 7.08 12.87 -18.76
N THR A 41 7.20 11.61 -18.36
CA THR A 41 8.46 10.86 -18.42
C THR A 41 8.78 10.38 -19.86
N GLN A 42 7.76 10.11 -20.68
CA GLN A 42 7.93 9.60 -22.05
C GLN A 42 7.97 10.69 -23.13
N ALA A 43 7.26 11.79 -22.94
CA ALA A 43 6.91 12.71 -24.02
C ALA A 43 7.62 14.08 -23.95
N GLY A 44 8.36 14.35 -22.87
CA GLY A 44 8.97 15.68 -22.63
C GLY A 44 7.90 16.74 -22.35
N ASP A 45 8.30 18.01 -22.14
CA ASP A 45 7.38 19.14 -21.88
C ASP A 45 6.49 19.41 -23.11
N ILE A 46 5.41 18.64 -23.25
CA ILE A 46 4.35 18.85 -24.22
C ILE A 46 3.31 19.82 -23.64
N ASN A 47 2.78 20.67 -24.51
CA ASN A 47 1.72 21.64 -24.24
C ASN A 47 0.54 21.00 -23.45
N PRO A 48 0.08 21.58 -22.31
CA PRO A 48 -0.91 20.98 -21.41
C PRO A 48 -2.24 20.55 -22.06
N LYS A 49 -2.64 21.21 -23.16
CA LYS A 49 -3.88 20.90 -23.89
C LYS A 49 -3.76 19.67 -24.80
N VAL A 50 -2.57 19.40 -25.34
CA VAL A 50 -2.29 18.19 -26.14
C VAL A 50 -2.12 16.99 -25.20
N PHE A 51 -1.50 17.25 -24.05
CA PHE A 51 -1.32 16.30 -22.97
C PHE A 51 -2.62 15.67 -22.46
N ALA A 52 -3.64 16.49 -22.18
CA ALA A 52 -4.95 15.99 -21.72
C ALA A 52 -5.61 15.06 -22.76
N LYS A 53 -5.46 15.37 -24.05
CA LYS A 53 -6.04 14.59 -25.16
C LYS A 53 -5.31 13.26 -25.38
N GLU A 54 -3.98 13.24 -25.26
CA GLU A 54 -3.19 12.00 -25.33
C GLU A 54 -3.40 11.11 -24.10
N ALA A 55 -3.51 11.71 -22.91
CA ALA A 55 -3.84 11.00 -21.68
C ALA A 55 -5.20 10.29 -21.79
N ASP A 56 -6.22 10.95 -22.34
CA ASP A 56 -7.53 10.34 -22.57
C ASP A 56 -7.49 9.20 -23.60
N ALA A 57 -6.71 9.34 -24.67
CA ALA A 57 -6.53 8.28 -25.66
C ALA A 57 -5.80 7.05 -25.08
N ILE A 58 -4.80 7.27 -24.21
CA ILE A 58 -4.09 6.20 -23.50
C ILE A 58 -5.02 5.53 -22.48
N ARG A 59 -5.82 6.31 -21.74
CA ARG A 59 -6.83 5.79 -20.81
C ARG A 59 -7.87 4.92 -21.54
N GLU A 60 -8.27 5.28 -22.75
CA GLU A 60 -9.17 4.49 -23.58
C GLU A 60 -8.53 3.16 -24.02
N ARG A 61 -7.29 3.19 -24.52
CA ARG A 61 -6.54 1.98 -24.91
C ARG A 61 -6.29 1.03 -23.75
N LEU A 62 -6.10 1.56 -22.55
CA LEU A 62 -5.87 0.78 -21.33
C LEU A 62 -7.17 0.33 -20.64
N GLY A 63 -8.35 0.66 -21.19
CA GLY A 63 -9.65 0.33 -20.57
C GLY A 63 -9.92 1.09 -19.26
N LEU A 64 -9.19 2.18 -19.01
CA LEU A 64 -9.25 3.01 -17.80
C LEU A 64 -10.34 4.11 -17.89
N LYS A 65 -11.08 4.17 -19.01
CA LYS A 65 -12.17 5.14 -19.27
C LYS A 65 -13.33 5.07 -18.27
N ASN A 66 -13.43 3.97 -17.51
CA ASN A 66 -14.41 3.76 -16.43
C ASN A 66 -13.80 3.89 -15.01
N TYR A 67 -12.52 4.25 -14.90
CA TYR A 67 -11.73 4.41 -13.66
C TYR A 67 -11.32 5.87 -13.38
N ASN A 68 -12.01 6.79 -14.01
CA ASN A 68 -11.83 8.22 -14.00
C ASN A 68 -12.34 8.84 -12.68
N LEU A 69 -11.48 8.74 -11.66
CA LEU A 69 -11.39 9.76 -10.59
C LEU A 69 -10.43 10.90 -10.97
N TRP A 70 -9.67 10.71 -12.04
CA TRP A 70 -8.66 11.62 -12.61
C TRP A 70 -9.08 12.17 -13.99
N GLY A 71 -10.37 12.10 -14.32
CA GLY A 71 -10.91 12.44 -15.64
C GLY A 71 -10.48 13.82 -16.16
N ALA A 72 -10.47 13.93 -17.49
CA ALA A 72 -10.00 14.96 -18.44
C ALA A 72 -9.95 16.45 -18.06
N ASP A 73 -10.50 16.89 -16.93
CA ASP A 73 -10.56 18.30 -16.56
C ASP A 73 -10.52 18.43 -15.01
N PRO A 74 -9.31 18.42 -14.38
CA PRO A 74 -9.14 18.47 -12.93
C PRO A 74 -9.78 19.70 -12.27
N GLU A 75 -10.01 20.77 -13.04
CA GLU A 75 -10.58 22.04 -12.59
C GLU A 75 -12.11 22.09 -12.60
N ARG A 76 -12.80 21.13 -13.24
CA ARG A 76 -14.27 21.15 -13.38
C ARG A 76 -15.05 20.27 -12.41
N ILE A 77 -14.37 19.44 -11.62
CA ILE A 77 -15.05 18.48 -10.74
C ILE A 77 -15.32 19.15 -9.39
N ASP A 78 -16.59 19.27 -9.02
CA ASP A 78 -16.99 19.77 -7.70
C ASP A 78 -16.35 18.91 -6.58
N PRO A 79 -15.85 19.54 -5.49
CA PRO A 79 -15.20 18.80 -4.40
C PRO A 79 -16.06 17.68 -3.80
N ALA A 80 -17.39 17.85 -3.79
CA ALA A 80 -18.34 16.85 -3.29
C ALA A 80 -18.42 15.61 -4.21
N GLU A 81 -18.39 15.81 -5.53
CA GLU A 81 -18.38 14.71 -6.50
C GLU A 81 -17.08 13.91 -6.44
N LYS A 82 -15.95 14.59 -6.19
CA LYS A 82 -14.66 13.93 -5.98
C LYS A 82 -14.72 12.93 -4.82
N VAL A 83 -15.32 13.33 -3.69
CA VAL A 83 -15.48 12.47 -2.51
C VAL A 83 -16.40 11.29 -2.81
N LEU A 84 -17.57 11.52 -3.43
CA LEU A 84 -18.52 10.45 -3.76
C LEU A 84 -17.89 9.39 -4.68
N ASN A 85 -17.11 9.83 -5.66
CA ASN A 85 -16.41 8.95 -6.58
C ASN A 85 -15.36 8.07 -5.86
N VAL A 86 -14.70 8.56 -4.81
CA VAL A 86 -13.76 7.75 -4.01
C VAL A 86 -14.48 6.59 -3.34
N PHE A 87 -15.63 6.84 -2.72
CA PHE A 87 -16.43 5.78 -2.08
C PHE A 87 -16.93 4.75 -3.09
N TYR A 88 -17.50 5.21 -4.20
CA TYR A 88 -18.01 4.33 -5.25
C TYR A 88 -16.89 3.52 -5.91
N GLY A 89 -15.75 4.16 -6.18
CA GLY A 89 -14.57 3.53 -6.73
C GLY A 89 -13.98 2.46 -5.80
N TYR A 90 -13.91 2.75 -4.50
CA TYR A 90 -13.45 1.80 -3.50
C TYR A 90 -14.38 0.60 -3.42
N GLY A 91 -15.71 0.81 -3.38
CA GLY A 91 -16.69 -0.27 -3.35
C GLY A 91 -16.57 -1.19 -4.56
N ARG A 92 -16.43 -0.62 -5.77
CA ARG A 92 -16.21 -1.40 -6.99
C ARG A 92 -14.89 -2.17 -6.97
N TRP A 93 -13.81 -1.54 -6.53
CA TRP A 93 -12.49 -2.19 -6.44
C TRP A 93 -12.51 -3.34 -5.42
N MET A 94 -13.07 -3.10 -4.23
CA MET A 94 -13.24 -4.11 -3.18
C MET A 94 -14.07 -5.29 -3.68
N TRP A 95 -15.14 -5.03 -4.42
CA TRP A 95 -15.96 -6.09 -5.03
C TRP A 95 -15.18 -6.93 -6.05
N ARG A 96 -14.33 -6.31 -6.88
CA ARG A 96 -13.47 -7.03 -7.83
C ARG A 96 -12.42 -7.88 -7.11
N MET A 97 -11.79 -7.32 -6.07
CA MET A 97 -10.83 -8.03 -5.24
C MET A 97 -11.45 -9.28 -4.59
N VAL A 98 -12.59 -9.12 -3.91
CA VAL A 98 -13.23 -10.23 -3.19
C VAL A 98 -13.73 -11.32 -4.15
N ARG A 99 -14.24 -10.94 -5.32
CA ARG A 99 -14.86 -11.91 -6.25
C ARG A 99 -13.89 -12.58 -7.21
N HIS A 100 -12.84 -11.87 -7.64
CA HIS A 100 -11.93 -12.34 -8.69
C HIS A 100 -10.47 -12.40 -8.24
N GLY A 101 -10.13 -11.98 -7.02
CA GLY A 101 -8.74 -11.84 -6.60
C GLY A 101 -7.97 -10.77 -7.38
N ASP A 102 -8.68 -9.90 -8.09
CA ASP A 102 -8.12 -8.86 -8.95
C ASP A 102 -7.78 -7.63 -8.09
N PHE A 103 -6.49 -7.40 -7.88
CA PHE A 103 -5.95 -6.27 -7.12
C PHE A 103 -5.97 -4.96 -7.92
N GLY A 104 -6.38 -5.01 -9.19
CA GLY A 104 -6.25 -3.93 -10.14
C GLY A 104 -4.89 -3.92 -10.82
N GLU A 105 -4.75 -3.00 -11.78
CA GLU A 105 -3.57 -2.92 -12.63
C GLU A 105 -2.50 -2.02 -12.01
N SER A 106 -1.26 -2.52 -11.92
CA SER A 106 -0.14 -1.67 -11.49
C SER A 106 0.24 -0.72 -12.61
N MET A 107 -0.03 0.57 -12.40
CA MET A 107 0.40 1.61 -13.33
C MET A 107 1.94 1.65 -13.40
N LYS A 108 2.67 1.49 -12.28
CA LYS A 108 4.14 1.54 -12.26
C LYS A 108 4.84 0.36 -12.96
N TYR A 109 4.21 -0.82 -13.02
CA TYR A 109 4.88 -2.05 -13.44
C TYR A 109 4.46 -2.59 -14.82
N LYS A 110 3.49 -1.95 -15.50
CA LYS A 110 3.15 -2.30 -16.89
C LYS A 110 4.16 -1.82 -17.93
N THR A 111 5.03 -0.86 -17.60
CA THR A 111 5.94 -0.24 -18.60
C THR A 111 7.43 -0.52 -18.36
N SER A 112 7.88 -0.84 -17.14
CA SER A 112 9.28 -1.23 -16.89
C SER A 112 9.42 -2.76 -16.86
N GLU A 113 9.80 -3.32 -18.02
CA GLU A 113 10.58 -4.55 -18.20
C GLU A 113 10.31 -5.74 -17.24
N GLY A 114 9.07 -6.21 -17.18
CA GLY A 114 8.83 -7.50 -16.52
C GLY A 114 7.40 -7.98 -16.41
N GLY A 115 6.38 -7.17 -16.71
CA GLY A 115 4.99 -7.62 -16.86
C GLY A 115 4.51 -8.60 -15.78
N LYS A 116 4.93 -8.41 -14.52
CA LYS A 116 4.52 -9.31 -13.43
C LYS A 116 3.20 -8.82 -12.88
N ASP A 117 2.18 -9.68 -12.93
CA ASP A 117 0.91 -9.40 -12.28
C ASP A 117 1.13 -9.07 -10.79
N PRO A 118 0.39 -8.13 -10.20
CA PRO A 118 0.53 -7.78 -8.78
C PRO A 118 0.61 -8.96 -7.80
N PRO A 119 -0.11 -10.09 -8.01
CA PRO A 119 0.05 -11.28 -7.17
C PRO A 119 1.44 -11.92 -7.22
N ALA A 120 2.12 -11.87 -8.37
CA ALA A 120 3.47 -12.42 -8.52
C ALA A 120 4.50 -11.59 -7.72
N LEU A 121 4.36 -10.26 -7.75
CA LEU A 121 5.18 -9.35 -6.94
C LEU A 121 4.97 -9.55 -5.44
N PHE A 122 3.72 -9.84 -5.03
CA PHE A 122 3.41 -10.16 -3.64
C PHE A 122 4.17 -11.41 -3.18
N TRP A 123 4.16 -12.47 -3.99
CA TRP A 123 4.83 -13.71 -3.67
C TRP A 123 6.36 -13.58 -3.62
N GLU A 124 6.92 -12.83 -4.55
CA GLU A 124 8.35 -12.51 -4.58
C GLU A 124 8.79 -11.76 -3.31
N ARG A 125 7.99 -10.79 -2.86
CA ARG A 125 8.28 -10.01 -1.64
C ARG A 125 8.19 -10.87 -0.38
N ILE A 126 7.19 -11.74 -0.27
CA ILE A 126 7.08 -12.68 0.86
C ILE A 126 8.32 -13.56 0.95
N GLY A 127 8.81 -14.07 -0.19
CA GLY A 127 10.01 -14.90 -0.25
C GLY A 127 11.28 -14.22 0.26
N ILE A 128 11.35 -12.88 0.20
CA ILE A 128 12.49 -12.11 0.70
C ILE A 128 12.28 -11.70 2.17
N THR A 129 11.08 -11.24 2.51
CA THR A 129 10.77 -10.72 3.84
C THR A 129 10.75 -11.81 4.91
N LEU A 130 10.32 -13.04 4.59
CA LEU A 130 10.27 -14.13 5.56
C LEU A 130 11.67 -14.54 6.05
N PRO A 131 12.63 -14.90 5.18
CA PRO A 131 13.99 -15.25 5.62
C PRO A 131 14.67 -14.10 6.37
N LEU A 132 14.50 -12.86 5.91
CA LEU A 132 15.11 -11.69 6.54
C LEU A 132 14.61 -11.52 7.98
N ASN A 133 13.31 -11.66 8.22
CA ASN A 133 12.75 -11.61 9.58
C ASN A 133 13.24 -12.77 10.43
N VAL A 134 13.29 -14.00 9.89
CA VAL A 134 13.78 -15.15 10.65
C VAL A 134 15.23 -14.94 11.09
N ILE A 135 16.09 -14.42 10.20
CA ILE A 135 17.47 -14.10 10.54
C ILE A 135 17.52 -13.01 11.62
N ALA A 136 16.74 -11.94 11.47
CA ALA A 136 16.67 -10.87 12.46
C ALA A 136 16.23 -11.39 13.84
N GLU A 137 15.22 -12.26 13.89
CA GLU A 137 14.70 -12.88 15.11
C GLU A 137 15.78 -13.70 15.83
N ILE A 138 16.57 -14.48 15.08
CA ILE A 138 17.69 -15.25 15.62
C ILE A 138 18.72 -14.33 16.28
N PHE A 139 19.10 -13.23 15.61
CA PHE A 139 20.04 -12.26 16.18
C PHE A 139 19.49 -11.56 17.42
N ILE A 140 18.20 -11.19 17.39
CA ILE A 140 17.52 -10.59 18.53
C ILE A 140 17.60 -11.54 19.73
N PHE A 141 17.22 -12.81 19.58
CA PHE A 141 17.28 -13.75 20.70
C PHE A 141 18.72 -14.06 21.13
N ALA A 142 19.65 -14.17 20.19
CA ALA A 142 21.06 -14.43 20.50
C ALA A 142 21.70 -13.33 21.36
N ILE A 143 21.25 -12.08 21.24
CA ILE A 143 21.76 -10.95 22.04
C ILE A 143 20.87 -10.69 23.26
N ALA A 144 19.55 -10.68 23.09
CA ALA A 144 18.59 -10.36 24.14
C ALA A 144 18.59 -11.41 25.26
N LEU A 145 18.72 -12.70 24.94
CA LEU A 145 18.72 -13.75 25.97
C LEU A 145 19.95 -13.66 26.89
N PRO A 146 21.20 -13.57 26.39
CA PRO A 146 22.37 -13.40 27.26
C PRO A 146 22.34 -12.09 28.06
N VAL A 147 21.98 -10.98 27.43
CA VAL A 147 21.90 -9.67 28.11
C VAL A 147 20.83 -9.69 29.19
N GLY A 148 19.64 -10.23 28.90
CA GLY A 148 18.57 -10.37 29.87
C GLY A 148 18.94 -11.27 31.04
N LEU A 149 19.57 -12.42 30.77
CA LEU A 149 19.99 -13.36 31.81
C LEU A 149 21.14 -12.80 32.68
N ALA A 150 22.10 -12.08 32.07
CA ALA A 150 23.18 -11.41 32.78
C ALA A 150 22.68 -10.26 33.67
N SER A 151 21.70 -9.47 33.20
CA SER A 151 21.04 -8.43 33.99
C SER A 151 20.32 -9.02 35.19
N ALA A 152 19.57 -10.12 34.99
CA ALA A 152 18.84 -10.80 36.06
C ALA A 152 19.76 -11.33 37.18
N ARG A 153 20.97 -11.78 36.83
CA ARG A 153 21.96 -12.29 37.81
C ARG A 153 22.66 -11.19 38.61
N HIS A 154 22.72 -9.95 38.09
CA HIS A 154 23.40 -8.83 38.73
C HIS A 154 22.45 -7.65 39.03
N HIS A 155 21.37 -7.94 39.75
CA HIS A 155 20.44 -6.95 40.27
C HIS A 155 21.18 -5.76 40.93
N GLY A 156 20.95 -4.54 40.43
CA GLY A 156 21.44 -3.28 41.02
C GLY A 156 22.76 -2.69 40.49
N ARG A 157 23.48 -3.36 39.56
CA ARG A 157 24.71 -2.83 38.93
C ARG A 157 24.42 -1.93 37.71
N PHE A 158 25.45 -1.23 37.21
CA PHE A 158 25.35 -0.29 36.06
C PHE A 158 24.65 -0.89 34.84
N LEU A 159 24.85 -2.19 34.55
CA LEU A 159 24.20 -2.90 33.45
C LEU A 159 22.68 -2.99 33.60
N ASP A 160 22.16 -3.09 34.83
CA ASP A 160 20.73 -3.21 35.16
C ASP A 160 20.02 -1.85 35.06
N ARG A 161 20.68 -0.76 35.49
CA ARG A 161 20.18 0.61 35.32
C ARG A 161 20.23 1.08 33.87
N PHE A 162 21.29 0.73 33.14
CA PHE A 162 21.43 1.10 31.73
C PHE A 162 20.43 0.35 30.84
N SER A 163 20.26 -0.96 31.04
CA SER A 163 19.28 -1.75 30.27
C SER A 163 17.85 -1.27 30.52
N THR A 164 17.50 -0.92 31.75
CA THR A 164 16.17 -0.41 32.10
C THR A 164 15.86 0.95 31.46
N VAL A 165 16.83 1.86 31.40
CA VAL A 165 16.64 3.20 30.78
C VAL A 165 16.71 3.14 29.25
N ALA A 166 17.54 2.26 28.67
CA ALA A 166 17.66 2.13 27.22
C ALA A 166 16.49 1.35 26.58
N LEU A 167 15.74 0.58 27.36
CA LEU A 167 14.55 -0.17 26.91
C LEU A 167 13.21 0.53 27.22
N LEU A 168 13.26 1.72 27.84
CA LEU A 168 12.13 2.65 28.02
C LEU A 168 12.05 3.63 26.85
#